data_AF-A0A8B7PJZ2-F1
#
_entry.id   AF-A0A8B7PJZ2-F1
#
_cell.length_a   1.000
_cell.length_b   1.000
_cell.length_c   1.000
_cell.angle_alpha   90.00
_cell.angle_beta   90.00
_cell.angle_gamma   90.00
#
_symmetry.space_group_name_H-M   'P 1'
#
loop_
_entity.id
_entity.type
_entity.pdbx_description
1 polymer ?
#
loop_
_entity_poly.entity_id
_entity_poly.type
_entity_poly.pdbx_seq_one_letter_code
_entity_poly.pdbx_strand_id
1 'polypeptide(L)'
;MVLKYLAVGQLLKRQKARVENVMFHLHYRYTFIVFMVSSALISAKEYFGSAMECYSPRNSIPQNVLNTYCFFTSTYSVTKHNQTGVSVVYPGVGPHDNEDEIVYNSYYQWVPIVLFLQALSFYLPRFLWKNFEGGLFTSILQGLDQKSLNDGSNTQKYQTLMKYMMNHVNMHKNWTIRFFVCELLCLVVVISNIYITDWFLGGTFIAYGSEVFSLQNTDSDLRQDAMDKIFPRVAKCTFRKFGASGNIESHDSMCVMAVNILNVKIYIFLWYWMVLLAFVTILWLLYRICIILFAPLRTYLLNFRGRLAGRRVVGIVGSNSSLGDWFLLYHLGRCMHPMEFASFLKAYAAEITAACAPPLESFSKPMKAQ
;
A
#
# COMPACT_ATOMS: atom_id res chain seq x y z
N MET A 1 -24.57 -14.33 11.49
CA MET A 1 -23.24 -14.18 12.14
C MET A 1 -22.25 -13.33 11.31
N VAL A 2 -22.42 -13.21 9.98
CA VAL A 2 -21.51 -12.46 9.08
C VAL A 2 -21.76 -10.93 9.04
N LEU A 3 -22.96 -10.46 9.39
CA LEU A 3 -23.30 -9.03 9.35
C LEU A 3 -22.84 -8.17 10.56
N LYS A 4 -22.13 -8.72 11.54
CA LYS A 4 -21.53 -7.92 12.64
C LYS A 4 -20.24 -7.18 12.23
N TYR A 5 -19.79 -7.34 10.99
CA TYR A 5 -18.56 -6.76 10.44
C TYR A 5 -18.76 -5.52 9.55
N LEU A 6 -19.93 -4.85 9.60
CA LEU A 6 -20.05 -3.50 9.04
C LEU A 6 -19.28 -2.51 9.92
N ALA A 7 -18.00 -2.42 9.56
CA ALA A 7 -16.93 -1.69 10.21
C ALA A 7 -17.13 -0.18 10.10
N VAL A 8 -17.98 0.40 10.94
CA VAL A 8 -17.97 1.85 11.25
C VAL A 8 -17.64 2.07 12.73
N GLY A 9 -18.17 1.23 13.63
CA GLY A 9 -17.86 1.31 15.07
C GLY A 9 -16.40 1.00 15.44
N GLN A 10 -15.70 0.21 14.63
CA GLN A 10 -14.26 -0.03 14.82
C GLN A 10 -13.38 1.10 14.25
N LEU A 11 -13.91 1.93 13.36
CA LEU A 11 -13.25 3.12 12.82
C LEU A 11 -13.22 4.27 13.85
N LEU A 12 -14.19 4.29 14.78
CA LEU A 12 -14.28 5.25 15.89
C LEU A 12 -13.55 4.80 17.17
N LYS A 13 -13.06 3.55 17.22
CA LYS A 13 -12.29 3.09 18.37
C LYS A 13 -10.93 3.79 18.37
N ARG A 14 -10.66 4.61 19.39
CA ARG A 14 -9.38 5.33 19.59
C ARG A 14 -8.23 4.39 19.25
N GLN A 15 -7.42 4.77 18.25
CA GLN A 15 -6.29 3.95 17.82
C GLN A 15 -5.42 3.65 19.03
N LYS A 16 -5.16 2.36 19.29
CA LYS A 16 -4.20 1.95 20.31
C LYS A 16 -2.88 2.66 20.02
N ALA A 17 -2.25 3.23 21.05
CA ALA A 17 -0.95 3.86 20.89
C ALA A 17 0.06 2.87 20.31
N ARG A 18 0.47 3.14 19.07
CA ARG A 18 1.39 2.32 18.27
C ARG A 18 2.34 3.23 17.52
N VAL A 19 3.51 2.70 17.21
CA VAL A 19 4.49 3.35 16.35
C VAL A 19 4.05 3.14 14.90
N GLU A 20 3.05 3.90 14.47
CA GLU A 20 2.54 3.87 13.10
C GLU A 20 2.50 5.28 12.51
N ASN A 21 2.77 5.39 11.21
CA ASN A 21 2.78 6.65 10.47
C ASN A 21 1.64 6.70 9.44
N VAL A 22 1.28 7.90 9.01
CA VAL A 22 0.24 8.13 7.99
C VAL A 22 0.58 7.37 6.70
N MET A 23 1.86 7.35 6.35
CA MET A 23 2.39 6.61 5.20
C MET A 23 2.09 5.11 5.29
N PHE A 24 2.32 4.45 6.43
CA PHE A 24 1.91 3.04 6.60
C PHE A 24 0.40 2.87 6.39
N HIS A 25 -0.42 3.75 6.95
CA HIS A 25 -1.88 3.67 6.78
C HIS A 25 -2.28 3.72 5.30
N LEU A 26 -1.65 4.59 4.51
CA LEU A 26 -1.91 4.71 3.08
C LEU A 26 -1.65 3.39 2.33
N HIS A 27 -0.60 2.66 2.69
CA HIS A 27 -0.27 1.37 2.09
C HIS A 27 -1.16 0.23 2.59
N TYR A 28 -1.03 -0.15 3.88
CA TYR A 28 -1.65 -1.39 4.35
C TYR A 28 -3.18 -1.27 4.52
N ARG A 29 -3.72 -0.05 4.66
CA ARG A 29 -5.15 0.16 4.92
C ARG A 29 -5.86 0.58 3.64
N TYR A 30 -5.49 1.73 3.09
CA TYR A 30 -6.22 2.29 1.95
C TYR A 30 -5.91 1.52 0.67
N THR A 31 -4.63 1.34 0.33
CA THR A 31 -4.23 0.62 -0.90
C THR A 31 -4.63 -0.85 -0.84
N PHE A 32 -4.44 -1.50 0.31
CA PHE A 32 -4.96 -2.86 0.53
C PHE A 32 -6.46 -2.96 0.24
N ILE A 33 -7.28 -2.05 0.80
CA ILE A 33 -8.74 -2.06 0.57
C ILE A 33 -9.05 -1.82 -0.91
N VAL A 34 -8.36 -0.87 -1.57
CA VAL A 34 -8.54 -0.60 -3.00
C VAL A 34 -8.35 -1.88 -3.83
N PHE A 35 -7.22 -2.57 -3.67
CA PHE A 35 -6.93 -3.79 -4.44
C PHE A 35 -7.88 -4.95 -4.07
N MET A 36 -8.22 -5.11 -2.79
CA MET A 36 -9.19 -6.12 -2.35
C MET A 36 -10.58 -5.89 -2.94
N VAL A 37 -11.04 -4.64 -2.97
CA VAL A 37 -12.33 -4.27 -3.57
C VAL A 37 -12.30 -4.48 -5.08
N SER A 38 -11.22 -4.09 -5.76
CA SER A 38 -11.04 -4.35 -7.20
C SER A 38 -11.07 -5.86 -7.52
N SER A 39 -10.35 -6.68 -6.76
CA SER A 39 -10.36 -8.14 -6.91
C SER A 39 -11.76 -8.74 -6.66
N ALA A 40 -12.47 -8.26 -5.64
CA ALA A 40 -13.82 -8.70 -5.32
C ALA A 40 -14.84 -8.28 -6.40
N LEU A 41 -14.74 -7.07 -6.96
CA LEU A 41 -15.63 -6.58 -8.02
C LEU A 41 -15.50 -7.41 -9.30
N ILE A 42 -14.27 -7.73 -9.70
CA ILE A 42 -14.03 -8.54 -10.91
C ILE A 42 -14.50 -9.97 -10.67
N SER A 43 -14.13 -10.58 -9.53
CA SER A 43 -14.63 -11.89 -9.12
C SER A 43 -16.16 -11.93 -9.11
N ALA A 44 -16.82 -10.91 -8.57
CA ALA A 44 -18.28 -10.86 -8.53
C ALA A 44 -18.88 -10.83 -9.95
N LYS A 45 -18.27 -10.10 -10.88
CA LYS A 45 -18.71 -10.08 -12.28
C LYS A 45 -18.48 -11.43 -12.98
N GLU A 46 -17.40 -12.13 -12.66
CA GLU A 46 -17.09 -13.45 -13.23
C GLU A 46 -18.03 -14.55 -12.72
N TYR A 47 -18.35 -14.56 -11.42
CA TYR A 47 -19.16 -15.63 -10.81
C TYR A 47 -20.67 -15.39 -10.88
N PHE A 48 -21.13 -14.15 -10.70
CA PHE A 48 -22.56 -13.83 -10.62
C PHE A 48 -23.11 -13.13 -11.87
N GLY A 49 -22.25 -12.61 -12.73
CA GLY A 49 -22.66 -11.96 -13.98
C GLY A 49 -22.40 -12.83 -15.21
N SER A 50 -22.93 -12.41 -16.37
CA SER A 50 -22.41 -12.88 -17.66
C SER A 50 -21.01 -12.33 -17.85
N ALA A 51 -19.99 -13.18 -17.65
CA ALA A 51 -18.59 -12.81 -17.87
C ALA A 51 -18.33 -12.53 -19.37
N MET A 52 -18.98 -13.32 -20.23
CA MET A 52 -18.85 -13.26 -21.68
C MET A 52 -20.15 -13.69 -22.36
N GLU A 53 -20.46 -13.06 -23.49
CA GLU A 53 -21.63 -13.36 -24.33
C GLU A 53 -21.19 -13.58 -25.77
N CYS A 54 -21.41 -14.79 -26.29
CA CYS A 54 -21.05 -15.18 -27.65
C CYS A 54 -22.25 -15.15 -28.60
N TYR A 55 -21.98 -14.75 -29.84
CA TYR A 55 -22.94 -14.85 -30.92
C TYR A 55 -22.97 -16.28 -31.46
N SER A 56 -24.16 -16.90 -31.45
CA SER A 56 -24.39 -18.23 -32.04
C SER A 56 -25.32 -18.09 -33.26
N PRO A 57 -24.82 -18.28 -34.49
CA PRO A 57 -25.67 -18.29 -35.67
C PRO A 57 -26.74 -19.40 -35.56
N ARG A 58 -28.01 -19.02 -35.80
CA ARG A 58 -29.17 -19.93 -35.87
C ARG A 58 -29.45 -20.76 -34.60
N ASN A 59 -28.96 -20.34 -33.43
CA ASN A 59 -29.12 -21.06 -32.15
C ASN A 59 -28.74 -22.55 -32.21
N SER A 60 -27.78 -22.91 -33.07
CA SER A 60 -27.35 -24.30 -33.27
C SER A 60 -26.62 -24.90 -32.07
N ILE A 61 -26.14 -24.04 -31.15
CA ILE A 61 -25.44 -24.42 -29.91
C ILE A 61 -26.12 -23.70 -28.75
N PRO A 62 -26.40 -24.39 -27.62
CA PRO A 62 -26.89 -23.73 -26.42
C PRO A 62 -25.94 -22.63 -25.95
N GLN A 63 -26.45 -21.40 -25.79
CA GLN A 63 -25.66 -20.22 -25.46
C GLN A 63 -24.80 -20.38 -24.21
N ASN A 64 -25.32 -21.02 -23.17
CA ASN A 64 -24.58 -21.26 -21.94
C ASN A 64 -23.34 -22.15 -22.15
N VAL A 65 -23.46 -23.18 -23.00
CA VAL A 65 -22.35 -24.08 -23.33
C VAL A 65 -21.29 -23.33 -24.12
N LEU A 66 -21.70 -22.55 -25.13
CA LEU A 66 -20.79 -21.76 -25.95
C LEU A 66 -20.05 -20.71 -25.10
N ASN A 67 -20.77 -19.96 -24.27
CA ASN A 67 -20.19 -18.94 -23.40
C ASN A 67 -19.19 -19.56 -22.41
N THR A 68 -19.57 -20.67 -21.76
CA THR A 68 -18.70 -21.35 -20.79
C THR A 68 -17.46 -21.91 -21.49
N TYR A 69 -17.65 -22.62 -22.60
CA TYR A 69 -16.54 -23.20 -23.36
C TYR A 69 -15.55 -22.13 -23.81
N CYS A 70 -16.03 -21.05 -24.43
CA CYS A 70 -15.18 -19.98 -24.94
C CYS A 70 -14.56 -19.12 -23.82
N PHE A 71 -15.14 -19.11 -22.61
CA PHE A 71 -14.57 -18.38 -21.48
C PHE A 71 -13.33 -19.11 -20.95
N PHE A 72 -13.43 -20.44 -20.81
CA PHE A 72 -12.34 -21.30 -20.33
C PHE A 72 -11.33 -21.65 -21.43
N THR A 73 -11.81 -21.87 -22.66
CA THR A 73 -10.98 -22.15 -23.84
C THR A 73 -10.61 -20.81 -24.46
N SER A 74 -9.36 -20.39 -24.23
CA SER A 74 -8.74 -19.15 -24.68
C SER A 74 -9.39 -18.52 -25.92
N THR A 75 -9.80 -17.27 -25.81
CA THR A 75 -10.23 -16.49 -26.97
C THR A 75 -9.01 -15.97 -27.73
N TYR A 76 -9.21 -15.55 -28.98
CA TYR A 76 -8.12 -15.05 -29.79
C TYR A 76 -8.51 -13.84 -30.66
N SER A 77 -7.50 -13.05 -31.01
CA SER A 77 -7.60 -11.89 -31.89
C SER A 77 -6.63 -12.04 -33.06
N VAL A 78 -7.04 -11.59 -34.24
CA VAL A 78 -6.26 -11.71 -35.48
C VAL A 78 -5.53 -10.39 -35.76
N THR A 79 -4.20 -10.39 -35.76
CA THR A 79 -3.39 -9.15 -35.83
C THR A 79 -3.57 -8.37 -37.14
N LYS A 80 -3.83 -9.08 -38.25
CA LYS A 80 -4.10 -8.52 -39.59
C LYS A 80 -5.22 -7.48 -39.60
N HIS A 81 -6.20 -7.64 -38.71
CA HIS A 81 -7.42 -6.81 -38.64
C HIS A 81 -7.35 -5.76 -37.53
N ASN A 82 -6.15 -5.34 -37.11
CA ASN A 82 -5.96 -4.45 -35.96
C ASN A 82 -6.22 -2.95 -36.25
N GLN A 83 -6.59 -2.57 -37.48
CA GLN A 83 -6.90 -1.20 -37.88
C GLN A 83 -8.40 -1.01 -38.12
N THR A 84 -8.98 0.07 -37.60
CA THR A 84 -10.36 0.49 -37.89
C THR A 84 -10.47 1.05 -39.31
N GLY A 85 -11.55 0.74 -40.04
CA GLY A 85 -11.87 1.38 -41.32
C GLY A 85 -11.73 0.53 -42.59
N VAL A 86 -11.22 -0.71 -42.51
CA VAL A 86 -11.19 -1.64 -43.66
C VAL A 86 -12.00 -2.89 -43.33
N SER A 87 -13.27 -2.93 -43.75
CA SER A 87 -14.13 -4.15 -43.78
C SER A 87 -14.15 -5.05 -42.53
N VAL A 88 -13.98 -4.49 -41.33
CA VAL A 88 -13.97 -5.25 -40.05
C VAL A 88 -14.95 -4.63 -39.05
N VAL A 89 -15.67 -5.48 -38.32
CA VAL A 89 -16.69 -5.08 -37.32
C VAL A 89 -16.04 -4.56 -36.03
N TYR A 90 -14.89 -5.12 -35.65
CA TYR A 90 -14.09 -4.71 -34.49
C TYR A 90 -12.61 -5.04 -34.73
N PRO A 91 -11.65 -4.24 -34.23
CA PRO A 91 -10.23 -4.53 -34.37
C PRO A 91 -9.86 -5.92 -33.85
N GLY A 92 -9.19 -6.72 -34.68
CA GLY A 92 -8.80 -8.09 -34.33
C GLY A 92 -9.88 -9.15 -34.57
N VAL A 93 -11.05 -8.77 -35.08
CA VAL A 93 -12.14 -9.70 -35.43
C VAL A 93 -12.36 -9.72 -36.94
N GLY A 94 -11.88 -10.77 -37.59
CA GLY A 94 -12.06 -10.98 -39.02
C GLY A 94 -11.77 -12.41 -39.47
N PRO A 95 -11.94 -12.71 -40.78
CA PRO A 95 -11.49 -13.96 -41.37
C PRO A 95 -9.97 -14.04 -41.34
N HIS A 96 -9.44 -15.25 -41.22
CA HIS A 96 -8.04 -15.50 -40.96
C HIS A 96 -7.63 -16.81 -41.65
N ASP A 97 -6.50 -16.80 -42.33
CA ASP A 97 -5.89 -17.97 -42.96
C ASP A 97 -4.80 -18.54 -42.04
N ASN A 98 -4.46 -19.82 -42.14
CA ASN A 98 -3.50 -20.49 -41.25
C ASN A 98 -2.11 -19.82 -41.13
N GLU A 99 -1.78 -18.87 -42.01
CA GLU A 99 -0.50 -18.14 -42.05
C GLU A 99 -0.50 -16.81 -41.27
N ASP A 100 -1.65 -16.21 -40.96
CA ASP A 100 -1.63 -14.94 -40.20
C ASP A 100 -1.35 -15.17 -38.68
N GLU A 101 -0.90 -14.12 -38.00
CA GLU A 101 -0.59 -14.22 -36.57
C GLU A 101 -1.85 -14.09 -35.70
N ILE A 102 -2.05 -15.08 -34.82
CA ILE A 102 -3.13 -15.10 -33.83
C ILE A 102 -2.56 -14.80 -32.43
N VAL A 103 -3.19 -13.87 -31.72
CA VAL A 103 -2.88 -13.58 -30.31
C VAL A 103 -3.96 -14.18 -29.42
N TYR A 104 -3.58 -15.11 -28.55
CA TYR A 104 -4.48 -15.71 -27.57
C TYR A 104 -4.58 -14.86 -26.31
N ASN A 105 -5.81 -14.61 -25.88
CA ASN A 105 -6.13 -13.83 -24.70
C ASN A 105 -6.65 -14.76 -23.61
N SER A 106 -5.89 -14.96 -22.53
CA SER A 106 -6.31 -15.78 -21.36
C SER A 106 -5.92 -15.18 -20.01
N TYR A 107 -5.28 -14.01 -20.01
CA TYR A 107 -4.82 -13.33 -18.80
C TYR A 107 -6.00 -12.87 -17.91
N TYR A 108 -7.19 -12.63 -18.49
CA TYR A 108 -8.35 -12.11 -17.75
C TYR A 108 -8.80 -13.04 -16.61
N GLN A 109 -8.65 -14.35 -16.78
CA GLN A 109 -8.95 -15.35 -15.74
C GLN A 109 -8.05 -15.20 -14.49
N TRP A 110 -6.86 -14.65 -14.66
CA TRP A 110 -5.87 -14.49 -13.59
C TRP A 110 -5.93 -13.13 -12.91
N VAL A 111 -6.63 -12.16 -13.49
CA VAL A 111 -6.71 -10.78 -12.98
C VAL A 111 -7.15 -10.73 -11.51
N PRO A 112 -8.22 -11.40 -11.06
CA PRO A 112 -8.66 -11.32 -9.66
C PRO A 112 -7.62 -11.88 -8.69
N ILE A 113 -6.93 -12.96 -9.09
CA ILE A 113 -5.90 -13.63 -8.29
C ILE A 113 -4.67 -12.73 -8.16
N VAL A 114 -4.21 -12.14 -9.26
CA VAL A 114 -3.08 -11.20 -9.27
C VAL A 114 -3.38 -9.99 -8.38
N LEU A 115 -4.55 -9.35 -8.53
CA LEU A 115 -4.95 -8.22 -7.69
C LEU A 115 -5.01 -8.57 -6.20
N PHE A 116 -5.44 -9.79 -5.86
CA PHE A 116 -5.45 -10.26 -4.48
C PHE A 116 -4.04 -10.44 -3.91
N LEU A 117 -3.13 -11.06 -4.67
CA LEU A 117 -1.72 -11.21 -4.27
C LEU A 117 -1.02 -9.86 -4.14
N GLN A 118 -1.31 -8.92 -5.06
CA GLN A 118 -0.84 -7.55 -4.98
C GLN A 118 -1.35 -6.85 -3.72
N ALA A 119 -2.63 -7.03 -3.35
CA ALA A 119 -3.15 -6.51 -2.09
C ALA A 119 -2.35 -7.02 -0.87
N LEU A 120 -2.08 -8.32 -0.80
CA LEU A 120 -1.28 -8.91 0.29
C LEU A 120 0.12 -8.32 0.36
N SER A 121 0.75 -8.04 -0.78
CA SER A 121 2.08 -7.42 -0.82
C SER A 121 2.10 -6.03 -0.15
N PHE A 122 1.03 -5.23 -0.29
CA PHE A 122 0.91 -3.91 0.39
C PHE A 122 0.72 -4.03 1.91
N TYR A 123 0.28 -5.19 2.41
CA TYR A 123 0.20 -5.45 3.84
C TYR A 123 1.55 -5.88 4.45
N LEU A 124 2.46 -6.43 3.63
CA LEU A 124 3.73 -7.02 4.06
C LEU A 124 4.60 -6.09 4.92
N PRO A 125 4.82 -4.80 4.59
CA PRO A 125 5.69 -3.94 5.38
C PRO A 125 5.20 -3.75 6.82
N ARG A 126 3.87 -3.68 7.01
CA ARG A 126 3.27 -3.59 8.35
C ARG A 126 3.39 -4.90 9.11
N PHE A 127 3.18 -6.03 8.44
CA PHE A 127 3.34 -7.33 9.05
C PHE A 127 4.75 -7.51 9.60
N LEU A 128 5.76 -7.17 8.81
CA LEU A 128 7.17 -7.21 9.22
C LEU A 128 7.45 -6.25 10.38
N TRP A 129 6.98 -4.99 10.31
CA TRP A 129 7.16 -4.04 11.40
C TRP A 129 6.58 -4.57 12.71
N LYS A 130 5.36 -5.11 12.69
CA LYS A 130 4.70 -5.65 13.87
C LYS A 130 5.50 -6.80 14.51
N ASN A 131 6.11 -7.65 13.69
CA ASN A 131 6.94 -8.76 14.16
C ASN A 131 8.28 -8.25 14.72
N PHE A 132 8.87 -7.23 14.10
CA PHE A 132 10.13 -6.63 14.55
C PHE A 132 9.98 -5.75 15.80
N GLU A 133 8.84 -5.08 15.98
CA GLU A 133 8.55 -4.24 17.13
C GLU A 133 8.34 -5.07 18.41
N GLY A 134 7.76 -6.27 18.29
CA GLY A 134 7.58 -7.20 19.41
C GLY A 134 6.70 -6.67 20.55
N GLY A 135 5.97 -5.56 20.33
CA GLY A 135 5.16 -4.91 21.36
C GLY A 135 5.92 -4.02 22.35
N LEU A 136 7.22 -3.78 22.13
CA LEU A 136 8.07 -2.99 23.03
C LEU A 136 7.48 -1.61 23.36
N PHE A 137 7.02 -0.87 22.36
CA PHE A 137 6.47 0.46 22.57
C PHE A 137 5.20 0.44 23.43
N THR A 138 4.31 -0.52 23.19
CA THR A 138 3.09 -0.68 23.98
C THR A 138 3.41 -1.09 25.42
N SER A 139 4.44 -1.92 25.65
CA SER A 139 4.87 -2.29 27.01
C SER A 139 5.54 -1.14 27.76
N ILE A 140 6.27 -0.25 27.06
CA ILE A 140 6.89 0.94 27.65
C ILE A 140 5.83 1.99 28.00
N LEU A 141 4.82 2.15 27.14
CA LEU A 141 3.80 3.15 27.35
C LEU A 141 2.81 2.80 28.48
N GLN A 142 2.60 1.51 28.79
CA GLN A 142 1.77 1.03 29.93
C GLN A 142 0.37 1.71 30.07
N GLY A 143 -0.21 2.15 28.96
CA GLY A 143 -1.50 2.85 28.95
C GLY A 143 -1.43 4.34 29.34
N LEU A 144 -0.25 4.96 29.32
CA LEU A 144 -0.05 6.42 29.49
C LEU A 144 -0.67 7.24 28.35
N ASP A 145 -1.20 6.61 27.30
CA ASP A 145 -2.08 7.24 26.32
C ASP A 145 -3.52 7.44 26.83
N GLN A 146 -3.94 6.70 27.85
CA GLN A 146 -5.29 6.77 28.40
C GLN A 146 -5.33 7.73 29.59
N LYS A 147 -6.35 8.59 29.62
CA LYS A 147 -6.61 9.47 30.77
C LYS A 147 -7.13 8.60 31.92
N SER A 148 -6.22 8.11 32.75
CA SER A 148 -6.57 7.41 33.98
C SER A 148 -7.16 8.41 34.98
N LEU A 149 -8.29 8.04 35.60
CA LEU A 149 -8.90 8.82 36.70
C LEU A 149 -8.13 8.64 38.03
N ASN A 150 -7.19 7.69 38.09
CA ASN A 150 -6.43 7.34 39.28
C ASN A 150 -4.98 7.86 39.16
N ASP A 151 -4.71 9.01 39.78
CA ASP A 151 -3.46 9.78 39.63
C ASP A 151 -2.23 9.02 40.17
N GLY A 152 -2.39 8.28 41.28
CA GLY A 152 -1.29 7.52 41.89
C GLY A 152 -0.76 6.33 41.06
N SER A 153 -1.61 5.73 40.21
CA SER A 153 -1.19 4.66 39.29
C SER A 153 -0.34 5.21 38.14
N ASN A 154 -0.64 6.42 37.69
CA ASN A 154 0.13 7.06 36.63
C ASN A 154 1.55 7.41 37.10
N THR A 155 1.72 7.88 38.33
CA THR A 155 3.04 8.20 38.90
C THR A 155 4.00 7.00 38.86
N GLN A 156 3.53 5.80 39.21
CA GLN A 156 4.36 4.58 39.14
C GLN A 156 4.73 4.20 37.70
N LYS A 157 3.79 4.34 36.76
CA LYS A 157 4.05 4.11 35.32
C LYS A 157 5.07 5.10 34.77
N TYR A 158 4.98 6.38 35.17
CA TYR A 158 5.95 7.42 34.83
C TYR A 158 7.36 7.08 35.35
N GLN A 159 7.48 6.65 36.59
CA GLN A 159 8.76 6.24 37.17
C GLN A 159 9.34 5.01 36.45
N THR A 160 8.49 4.05 36.08
CA THR A 160 8.91 2.87 35.30
C THR A 160 9.41 3.27 33.91
N LEU A 161 8.71 4.17 33.23
CA LEU A 161 9.12 4.75 31.95
C LEU A 161 10.46 5.49 32.07
N MET A 162 10.61 6.32 33.10
CA MET A 162 11.84 7.08 33.35
C MET A 162 13.03 6.15 33.57
N LYS A 163 12.88 5.17 34.47
CA LYS A 163 13.91 4.17 34.77
C LYS A 163 14.31 3.38 33.53
N TYR A 164 13.34 3.01 32.69
CA TYR A 164 13.62 2.34 31.42
C TYR A 164 14.46 3.22 30.49
N MET A 165 14.05 4.47 30.28
CA MET A 165 14.74 5.43 29.39
C MET A 165 16.17 5.72 29.86
N MET A 166 16.40 5.85 31.17
CA MET A 166 17.74 6.06 31.73
C MET A 166 18.64 4.82 31.62
N ASN A 167 18.07 3.62 31.79
CA ASN A 167 18.86 2.38 31.72
C ASN A 167 19.21 1.95 30.28
N HIS A 168 18.45 2.40 29.27
CA HIS A 168 18.57 1.94 27.88
C HIS A 168 18.93 3.07 26.89
N VAL A 169 19.54 4.16 27.37
CA VAL A 169 20.00 5.27 26.52
C VAL A 169 20.92 4.73 25.41
N ASN A 170 20.77 5.24 24.19
CA ASN A 170 21.50 4.87 22.98
C ASN A 170 21.29 3.42 22.46
N MET A 171 20.45 2.60 23.11
CA MET A 171 20.22 1.21 22.68
C MET A 171 19.11 1.07 21.63
N HIS A 172 18.33 2.13 21.37
CA HIS A 172 17.19 2.07 20.46
C HIS A 172 17.54 2.23 18.96
N LYS A 173 18.83 2.35 18.61
CA LYS A 173 19.29 2.56 17.22
C LYS A 173 18.84 1.44 16.28
N ASN A 174 19.02 0.17 16.66
CA ASN A 174 18.63 -0.97 15.84
C ASN A 174 17.10 -1.07 15.65
N TRP A 175 16.34 -0.74 16.69
CA TRP A 175 14.88 -0.71 16.63
C TRP A 175 14.38 0.35 15.63
N THR A 176 14.97 1.55 15.65
CA THR A 176 14.66 2.61 14.69
C THR A 176 15.11 2.30 13.27
N ILE A 177 16.27 1.66 13.07
CA ILE A 177 16.73 1.24 11.74
C ILE A 177 15.75 0.24 11.13
N ARG A 178 15.27 -0.77 11.89
CA ARG A 178 14.26 -1.71 11.42
C ARG A 178 12.98 -1.02 10.97
N PHE A 179 12.57 0.04 11.67
CA PHE A 179 11.43 0.86 11.27
C PHE A 179 11.64 1.53 9.90
N PHE A 180 12.81 2.16 9.70
CA PHE A 180 13.13 2.83 8.43
C PHE A 180 13.27 1.84 7.28
N VAL A 181 13.77 0.63 7.53
CA VAL A 181 13.78 -0.45 6.53
C VAL A 181 12.36 -0.82 6.11
N CYS A 182 11.40 -0.88 7.04
CA CYS A 182 10.00 -1.10 6.71
C CYS A 182 9.38 0.07 5.91
N GLU A 183 9.77 1.32 6.18
CA GLU A 183 9.36 2.48 5.37
C GLU A 183 9.94 2.42 3.94
N LEU A 184 11.20 2.01 3.80
CA LEU A 184 11.83 1.80 2.48
C LEU A 184 11.17 0.64 1.73
N LEU A 185 10.85 -0.44 2.44
CA LEU A 185 10.20 -1.61 1.85
C LEU A 185 8.85 -1.26 1.24
N CYS A 186 8.09 -0.33 1.81
CA CYS A 186 6.87 0.17 1.20
C CYS A 186 7.11 0.80 -0.19
N LEU A 187 8.20 1.56 -0.39
CA LEU A 187 8.53 2.08 -1.72
C LEU A 187 8.85 0.91 -2.67
N VAL A 188 9.67 -0.03 -2.23
CA VAL A 188 10.01 -1.23 -3.01
C VAL A 188 8.76 -1.99 -3.41
N VAL A 189 7.80 -2.17 -2.50
CA VAL A 189 6.52 -2.83 -2.78
C VAL A 189 5.72 -2.08 -3.83
N VAL A 190 5.56 -0.76 -3.73
CA VAL A 190 4.81 0.02 -4.75
C VAL A 190 5.46 -0.11 -6.12
N ILE A 191 6.78 0.09 -6.19
CA ILE A 191 7.53 0.02 -7.44
C ILE A 191 7.45 -1.38 -8.03
N SER A 192 7.61 -2.42 -7.21
CA SER A 192 7.48 -3.81 -7.64
C SER A 192 6.08 -4.10 -8.18
N ASN A 193 5.01 -3.59 -7.54
CA ASN A 193 3.64 -3.77 -8.03
C ASN A 193 3.40 -3.08 -9.38
N ILE A 194 4.01 -1.92 -9.62
CA ILE A 194 3.94 -1.24 -10.92
C ILE A 194 4.59 -2.12 -12.00
N TYR A 195 5.80 -2.63 -11.76
CA TYR A 195 6.49 -3.50 -12.72
C TYR A 195 5.81 -4.86 -12.92
N ILE A 196 5.28 -5.47 -11.85
CA ILE A 196 4.51 -6.72 -11.96
C ILE A 196 3.26 -6.50 -12.81
N THR A 197 2.57 -5.37 -12.63
CA THR A 197 1.39 -5.02 -13.41
C THR A 197 1.77 -4.76 -14.88
N ASP A 198 2.88 -4.08 -15.12
CA ASP A 198 3.38 -3.82 -16.47
C ASP A 198 3.74 -5.10 -17.21
N TRP A 199 4.49 -5.99 -16.57
CA TRP A 199 4.81 -7.30 -17.11
C TRP A 199 3.55 -8.14 -17.37
N PHE A 200 2.59 -8.13 -16.44
CA PHE A 200 1.33 -8.86 -16.57
C PHE A 200 0.45 -8.36 -17.73
N LEU A 201 0.52 -7.06 -18.06
CA LEU A 201 -0.24 -6.43 -19.15
C LEU A 201 0.54 -6.31 -20.47
N GLY A 202 1.74 -6.90 -20.57
CA GLY A 202 2.52 -6.93 -21.80
C GLY A 202 3.35 -5.68 -22.09
N GLY A 203 3.76 -4.92 -21.06
CA GLY A 203 4.79 -3.87 -21.17
C GLY A 203 4.27 -2.46 -21.50
N THR A 204 2.97 -2.24 -21.37
CA THR A 204 2.27 -1.01 -21.80
C THR A 204 1.70 -0.22 -20.63
N PHE A 205 1.71 -0.76 -19.41
CA PHE A 205 1.05 -0.17 -18.25
C PHE A 205 1.78 1.09 -17.77
N ILE A 206 3.11 1.11 -17.80
CA ILE A 206 3.88 2.28 -17.37
C ILE A 206 3.65 3.47 -18.31
N ALA A 207 3.71 3.22 -19.62
CA ALA A 207 3.53 4.24 -20.67
C ALA A 207 2.08 4.78 -20.75
N TYR A 208 1.13 4.00 -20.23
CA TYR A 208 -0.29 4.26 -20.37
C TYR A 208 -0.76 5.63 -19.89
N GLY A 209 -0.40 6.06 -18.67
CA GLY A 209 -0.97 7.31 -18.15
C GLY A 209 -0.48 8.57 -18.87
N SER A 210 0.73 8.56 -19.45
CA SER A 210 1.17 9.62 -20.36
C SER A 210 0.43 9.58 -21.70
N GLU A 211 0.17 8.39 -22.23
CA GLU A 211 -0.50 8.18 -23.50
C GLU A 211 -1.98 8.61 -23.45
N VAL A 212 -2.68 8.27 -22.37
CA VAL A 212 -4.09 8.66 -22.12
C VAL A 212 -4.26 10.18 -22.05
N PHE A 213 -3.31 10.89 -21.42
CA PHE A 213 -3.37 12.34 -21.33
C PHE A 213 -3.14 13.00 -22.70
N SER A 214 -2.25 12.43 -23.51
CA SER A 214 -1.99 12.93 -24.87
C SER A 214 -3.17 12.71 -25.82
N LEU A 215 -3.92 11.62 -25.63
CA LEU A 215 -5.09 11.24 -26.43
C LEU A 215 -6.41 11.87 -25.96
N GLN A 216 -6.42 12.62 -24.86
CA GLN A 216 -7.63 13.28 -24.35
C GLN A 216 -8.13 14.41 -25.28
N ASN A 217 -7.26 14.93 -26.16
CA ASN A 217 -7.56 16.02 -27.10
C ASN A 217 -7.88 15.52 -28.53
N THR A 218 -8.00 14.21 -28.76
CA THR A 218 -8.27 13.63 -30.09
C THR A 218 -9.68 13.02 -30.13
N ASP A 219 -10.35 13.14 -31.29
CA ASP A 219 -11.74 12.71 -31.49
C ASP A 219 -12.03 11.28 -31.00
N SER A 220 -13.18 11.12 -30.35
CA SER A 220 -13.60 9.92 -29.60
C SER A 220 -13.73 8.64 -30.44
N ASP A 221 -13.99 8.76 -31.74
CA ASP A 221 -14.29 7.62 -32.61
C ASP A 221 -13.04 6.94 -33.21
N LEU A 222 -11.89 7.63 -33.15
CA LEU A 222 -10.57 7.14 -33.59
C LEU A 222 -9.66 6.77 -32.43
N ARG A 223 -10.14 6.90 -31.19
CA ARG A 223 -9.38 6.61 -29.98
C ARG A 223 -9.30 5.10 -29.78
N GLN A 224 -8.40 4.45 -30.52
CA GLN A 224 -7.99 3.10 -30.20
C GLN A 224 -7.12 3.18 -28.94
N ASP A 225 -7.78 3.07 -27.78
CA ASP A 225 -7.11 3.09 -26.50
C ASP A 225 -6.07 1.95 -26.49
N ALA A 226 -4.81 2.22 -26.10
CA ALA A 226 -3.77 1.18 -25.98
C ALA A 226 -4.26 -0.03 -25.14
N MET A 227 -5.20 0.23 -24.22
CA MET A 227 -5.88 -0.78 -23.40
C MET A 227 -6.90 -1.64 -24.16
N ASP A 228 -7.46 -1.22 -25.29
CA ASP A 228 -8.33 -2.10 -26.10
C ASP A 228 -7.53 -3.20 -26.81
N LYS A 229 -6.23 -2.98 -27.05
CA LYS A 229 -5.32 -4.00 -27.59
C LYS A 229 -4.99 -5.08 -26.55
N ILE A 230 -4.84 -4.68 -25.29
CA ILE A 230 -4.50 -5.57 -24.17
C ILE A 230 -5.76 -6.22 -23.61
N PHE A 231 -6.83 -5.43 -23.47
CA PHE A 231 -8.16 -5.80 -23.01
C PHE A 231 -9.19 -5.69 -24.13
N PRO A 232 -9.14 -6.57 -25.14
CA PRO A 232 -10.16 -6.57 -26.17
C PRO A 232 -11.52 -6.77 -25.54
N ARG A 233 -12.48 -5.93 -25.92
CA ARG A 233 -13.89 -6.07 -25.52
C ARG A 233 -14.61 -7.12 -26.35
N VAL A 234 -14.07 -7.45 -27.53
CA VAL A 234 -14.58 -8.45 -28.45
C VAL A 234 -13.43 -9.35 -28.91
N ALA A 235 -13.64 -10.65 -28.93
CA ALA A 235 -12.66 -11.62 -29.46
C ALA A 235 -13.37 -12.75 -30.23
N LYS A 236 -12.57 -13.52 -30.99
CA LYS A 236 -13.03 -14.74 -31.66
C LYS A 236 -12.83 -15.96 -30.76
N CYS A 237 -13.73 -16.92 -30.90
CA CYS A 237 -13.63 -18.26 -30.32
C CYS A 237 -14.05 -19.30 -31.36
N THR A 238 -13.34 -20.41 -31.41
CA THR A 238 -13.67 -21.54 -32.30
C THR A 238 -14.16 -22.71 -31.47
N PHE A 239 -15.45 -23.01 -31.56
CA PHE A 239 -16.11 -24.14 -30.91
C PHE A 239 -16.14 -25.34 -31.86
N ARG A 240 -15.56 -26.48 -31.46
CA ARG A 240 -15.54 -27.70 -32.27
C ARG A 240 -16.54 -28.70 -31.72
N LYS A 241 -17.43 -29.21 -32.58
CA LYS A 241 -18.41 -30.24 -32.24
C LYS A 241 -18.38 -31.37 -33.26
N PHE A 242 -19.00 -32.50 -32.93
CA PHE A 242 -19.22 -33.58 -33.90
C PHE A 242 -20.57 -33.39 -34.60
N GLY A 243 -20.54 -33.42 -35.94
CA GLY A 243 -21.74 -33.41 -36.77
C GLY A 243 -22.44 -34.78 -36.80
N ALA A 244 -23.61 -34.85 -37.43
CA ALA A 244 -24.41 -36.08 -37.50
C ALA A 244 -23.69 -37.25 -38.20
N SER A 245 -22.72 -36.95 -39.07
CA SER A 245 -21.86 -37.93 -39.76
C SER A 245 -20.62 -38.35 -38.98
N GLY A 246 -20.39 -37.80 -37.77
CA GLY A 246 -19.18 -38.03 -36.97
C GLY A 246 -17.97 -37.18 -37.37
N ASN A 247 -18.09 -36.34 -38.39
CA ASN A 247 -17.04 -35.38 -38.77
C ASN A 247 -17.00 -34.20 -37.80
N ILE A 248 -15.81 -33.60 -37.62
CA ILE A 248 -15.61 -32.41 -36.78
C ILE A 248 -16.14 -31.18 -37.54
N GLU A 249 -17.12 -30.50 -36.96
CA GLU A 249 -17.63 -29.21 -37.40
C GLU A 249 -17.07 -28.11 -36.50
N SER A 250 -16.37 -27.14 -37.10
CA SER A 250 -15.83 -25.97 -36.40
C SER A 250 -16.76 -24.77 -36.58
N HIS A 251 -17.14 -24.15 -35.47
CA HIS A 251 -17.98 -22.97 -35.43
C HIS A 251 -17.18 -21.79 -34.88
N ASP A 252 -16.98 -20.78 -35.73
CA ASP A 252 -16.40 -19.51 -35.32
C ASP A 252 -17.49 -18.57 -34.78
N SER A 253 -17.32 -18.12 -33.55
CA SER A 253 -18.20 -17.19 -32.86
C SER A 253 -17.44 -15.94 -32.44
N MET A 254 -18.11 -14.79 -32.56
CA MET A 254 -17.68 -13.53 -31.95
C MET A 254 -18.22 -13.47 -30.52
N CYS A 255 -17.39 -13.09 -29.56
CA CYS A 255 -17.77 -13.01 -28.15
C CYS A 255 -17.41 -11.65 -27.57
N VAL A 256 -18.35 -11.06 -26.82
CA VAL A 256 -18.16 -9.82 -26.08
C VAL A 256 -17.79 -10.14 -24.64
N MET A 257 -16.66 -9.62 -24.17
CA MET A 257 -16.11 -9.85 -22.84
C MET A 257 -16.46 -8.69 -21.90
N ALA A 258 -17.54 -8.84 -21.15
CA ALA A 258 -18.01 -7.82 -20.22
C ALA A 258 -17.03 -7.61 -19.05
N VAL A 259 -16.25 -8.63 -18.67
CA VAL A 259 -15.22 -8.53 -17.62
C VAL A 259 -14.10 -7.56 -18.02
N ASN A 260 -13.71 -7.54 -19.29
CA ASN A 260 -12.64 -6.68 -19.76
C ASN A 260 -13.00 -5.18 -19.71
N ILE A 261 -14.28 -4.84 -19.84
CA ILE A 261 -14.75 -3.45 -19.67
C ILE A 261 -14.47 -2.97 -18.23
N LEU A 262 -14.70 -3.81 -17.22
CA LEU A 262 -14.39 -3.49 -15.83
C LEU A 262 -12.88 -3.40 -15.62
N ASN A 263 -12.11 -4.35 -16.18
CA ASN A 263 -10.65 -4.35 -16.07
C ASN A 263 -10.05 -3.04 -16.60
N VAL A 264 -10.47 -2.56 -17.77
CA VAL A 264 -10.00 -1.28 -18.32
C VAL A 264 -10.20 -0.14 -17.32
N LYS A 265 -11.39 -0.02 -16.73
CA LYS A 265 -11.70 1.05 -15.76
C LYS A 265 -10.93 0.92 -14.44
N ILE A 266 -10.80 -0.31 -13.94
CA ILE A 266 -10.06 -0.59 -12.70
C ILE A 266 -8.58 -0.30 -12.89
N TYR A 267 -7.95 -0.77 -13.95
CA TYR A 267 -6.52 -0.57 -14.18
C TYR A 267 -6.17 0.90 -14.47
N ILE A 268 -7.06 1.67 -15.12
CA ILE A 268 -6.93 3.14 -15.19
C ILE A 268 -6.84 3.75 -13.79
N PHE A 269 -7.80 3.42 -12.93
CA PHE A 269 -7.83 3.95 -11.57
C PHE A 269 -6.60 3.52 -10.75
N LEU A 270 -6.21 2.25 -10.85
CA LEU A 270 -5.04 1.70 -10.15
C LEU A 270 -3.74 2.35 -10.61
N TRP A 271 -3.60 2.70 -11.89
CA TRP A 271 -2.43 3.41 -12.39
C TRP A 271 -2.25 4.74 -11.67
N TYR A 272 -3.28 5.59 -11.66
CA TYR A 272 -3.24 6.88 -10.97
C TYR A 272 -3.01 6.72 -9.46
N TRP A 273 -3.66 5.73 -8.86
CA TRP A 273 -3.50 5.42 -7.45
C TRP A 273 -2.06 5.02 -7.10
N MET A 274 -1.43 4.12 -7.88
CA MET A 274 -0.07 3.66 -7.64
C MET A 274 0.97 4.75 -7.89
N VAL A 275 0.79 5.59 -8.92
CA VAL A 275 1.67 6.74 -9.19
C VAL A 275 1.60 7.76 -8.04
N LEU A 276 0.38 8.10 -7.59
CA LEU A 276 0.18 8.98 -6.43
C LEU A 276 0.80 8.38 -5.17
N LEU A 277 0.58 7.09 -4.92
CA LEU A 277 1.13 6.37 -3.78
C LEU A 277 2.66 6.36 -3.79
N ALA A 278 3.28 6.12 -4.96
CA ALA A 278 4.72 6.18 -5.14
C ALA A 278 5.25 7.59 -4.83
N PHE A 279 4.63 8.62 -5.39
CA PHE A 279 5.00 10.02 -5.17
C PHE A 279 4.94 10.42 -3.69
N VAL A 280 3.81 10.15 -3.01
CA VAL A 280 3.66 10.43 -1.57
C VAL A 280 4.68 9.65 -0.74
N THR A 281 4.99 8.41 -1.13
CA THR A 281 5.98 7.58 -0.44
C THR A 281 7.39 8.14 -0.61
N ILE A 282 7.76 8.60 -1.80
CA ILE A 282 9.04 9.24 -2.06
C ILE A 282 9.18 10.52 -1.22
N LEU A 283 8.16 11.39 -1.21
CA LEU A 283 8.17 12.59 -0.38
C LEU A 283 8.32 12.26 1.11
N TRP A 284 7.64 11.21 1.59
CA TRP A 284 7.77 10.76 2.97
C TRP A 284 9.19 10.27 3.30
N LEU A 285 9.82 9.53 2.39
CA LEU A 285 11.20 9.07 2.56
C LEU A 285 12.20 10.22 2.51
N LEU A 286 11.99 11.23 1.65
CA LEU A 286 12.80 12.44 1.64
C LEU A 286 12.69 13.19 2.97
N TYR A 287 11.47 13.36 3.50
CA TYR A 287 11.26 13.91 4.84
C TYR A 287 12.01 13.11 5.91
N ARG A 288 12.02 11.77 5.81
CA ARG A 288 12.76 10.91 6.74
C ARG A 288 14.27 11.09 6.61
N ILE A 289 14.81 11.16 5.40
CA ILE A 289 16.22 11.43 5.14
C ILE A 289 16.63 12.77 5.74
N CYS A 290 15.82 13.82 5.60
CA CYS A 290 16.05 15.11 6.23
C CYS A 290 16.14 15.01 7.77
N ILE A 291 15.29 14.18 8.41
CA ILE A 291 15.36 13.95 9.86
C ILE A 291 16.66 13.25 10.27
N ILE A 292 17.15 12.32 9.46
CA ILE A 292 18.38 11.56 9.74
C ILE A 292 19.61 12.48 9.62
N LEU A 293 19.66 13.33 8.58
CA LEU A 293 20.80 14.20 8.29
C LEU A 293 20.83 15.46 9.17
N PHE A 294 19.68 16.08 9.43
CA PHE A 294 19.62 17.37 10.12
C PHE A 294 19.27 17.22 11.60
N ALA A 295 20.29 17.21 12.45
CA ALA A 295 20.15 17.34 13.89
C ALA A 295 19.25 18.51 14.37
N PRO A 296 19.33 19.74 13.81
CA PRO A 296 18.47 20.84 14.26
C PRO A 296 16.99 20.60 13.94
N LEU A 297 16.66 19.88 12.86
CA LEU A 297 15.28 19.54 12.51
C LEU A 297 14.65 18.63 13.58
N ARG A 298 15.44 17.69 14.12
CA ARG A 298 15.01 16.82 15.23
C ARG A 298 14.64 17.63 16.46
N THR A 299 15.50 18.57 16.85
CA THR A 299 15.25 19.46 18.00
C THR A 299 14.06 20.37 17.76
N TYR A 300 13.88 20.88 16.54
CA TYR A 300 12.71 21.68 16.15
C TYR A 300 11.40 20.89 16.27
N LEU A 301 11.35 19.67 15.73
CA LEU A 301 10.19 18.79 15.81
C LEU A 301 9.86 18.38 17.25
N LEU A 302 10.88 18.12 18.08
CA LEU A 302 10.70 17.82 19.50
C LEU A 302 10.21 19.06 20.26
N ASN A 303 10.72 20.26 19.92
CA ASN A 303 10.26 21.53 20.49
C ASN A 303 8.78 21.80 20.19
N PHE A 304 8.33 21.47 18.98
CA PHE A 304 6.93 21.69 18.62
C PHE A 304 5.98 20.88 19.51
N ARG A 305 6.32 19.63 19.81
CA ARG A 305 5.52 18.76 20.69
C ARG A 305 5.75 19.00 22.18
N GLY A 306 6.99 19.21 22.57
CA GLY A 306 7.43 19.51 23.93
C GLY A 306 7.34 20.99 24.30
N ARG A 307 6.57 21.81 23.56
CA ARG A 307 6.56 23.29 23.72
C ARG A 307 6.28 23.74 25.16
N LEU A 308 5.46 22.97 25.89
CA LEU A 308 5.10 23.19 27.29
C LEU A 308 6.26 22.93 28.28
N ALA A 309 7.28 22.16 27.89
CA ALA A 309 8.46 21.90 28.71
C ALA A 309 9.45 23.08 28.71
N GLY A 310 9.38 23.93 27.68
CA GLY A 310 10.30 25.04 27.46
C GLY A 310 11.48 24.67 26.55
N ARG A 311 11.89 25.62 25.69
CA ARG A 311 12.91 25.38 24.64
C ARG A 311 14.26 24.94 25.19
N ARG A 312 14.67 25.43 26.37
CA ARG A 312 15.94 25.07 27.02
C ARG A 312 15.97 23.60 27.42
N VAL A 313 14.89 23.11 28.05
CA VAL A 313 14.75 21.72 28.50
C VAL A 313 14.80 20.77 27.31
N VAL A 314 14.03 21.07 26.25
CA VAL A 314 14.02 20.27 25.02
C VAL A 314 15.36 20.31 24.30
N GLY A 315 16.07 21.44 24.34
CA GLY A 315 17.42 21.58 23.80
C GLY A 315 18.42 20.62 24.45
N ILE A 316 18.41 20.53 25.78
CA ILE A 316 19.29 19.62 26.56
C ILE A 316 19.00 18.16 26.21
N VAL A 317 17.71 17.77 26.18
CA VAL A 317 17.31 16.40 25.80
C VAL A 317 17.67 16.11 24.34
N GLY A 318 17.48 17.09 23.45
CA GLY A 318 17.76 16.95 22.02
C GLY A 318 19.24 16.82 21.67
N SER A 319 20.13 17.50 22.40
CA SER A 319 21.58 17.40 22.19
C SER A 319 22.17 16.10 22.71
N ASN A 320 21.59 15.53 23.78
CA ASN A 320 22.11 14.34 24.44
C ASN A 320 21.42 13.03 24.00
N SER A 321 20.41 13.10 23.13
CA SER A 321 19.71 11.92 22.62
C SER A 321 20.29 11.45 21.28
N SER A 322 20.53 10.13 21.18
CA SER A 322 20.81 9.52 19.87
C SER A 322 19.57 9.58 18.96
N LEU A 323 19.77 9.27 17.67
CA LEU A 323 18.66 9.19 16.72
C LEU A 323 17.55 8.24 17.17
N GLY A 324 17.91 7.10 17.78
CA GLY A 324 16.95 6.11 18.24
C GLY A 324 16.13 6.60 19.44
N ASP A 325 16.79 7.22 20.40
CA ASP A 325 16.14 7.75 21.60
C ASP A 325 15.25 8.94 21.26
N TRP A 326 15.71 9.82 20.38
CA TRP A 326 14.89 10.91 19.84
C TRP A 326 13.64 10.38 19.15
N PHE A 327 13.78 9.31 18.34
CA PHE A 327 12.66 8.73 17.61
C PHE A 327 11.62 8.13 18.57
N LEU A 328 12.07 7.42 19.61
CA LEU A 328 11.20 6.91 20.68
C LEU A 328 10.48 8.06 21.42
N LEU A 329 11.22 9.09 21.84
CA LEU A 329 10.68 10.29 22.51
C LEU A 329 9.66 11.02 21.64
N TYR A 330 9.93 11.15 20.34
CA TYR A 330 9.02 11.77 19.39
C TYR A 330 7.70 11.00 19.29
N HIS A 331 7.75 9.66 19.29
CA HIS A 331 6.57 8.80 19.28
C HIS A 331 5.83 8.81 20.63
N LEU A 332 6.54 8.82 21.77
CA LEU A 332 5.94 9.00 23.09
C LEU A 332 5.15 10.32 23.16
N GLY A 333 5.74 11.42 22.70
CA GLY A 333 5.07 12.72 22.62
C GLY A 333 3.90 12.78 21.64
N ARG A 334 3.73 11.78 20.76
CA ARG A 334 2.52 11.63 19.92
C ARG A 334 1.36 11.02 20.70
N CYS A 335 1.67 10.11 21.61
CA CYS A 335 0.71 9.24 22.26
C CYS A 335 0.27 9.78 23.63
N MET A 336 1.19 10.43 24.36
CA MET A 336 0.94 11.01 25.68
C MET A 336 0.27 12.37 25.60
N HIS A 337 -0.41 12.78 26.67
CA HIS A 337 -1.00 14.11 26.75
C HIS A 337 0.11 15.19 26.78
N PRO A 338 -0.04 16.35 26.10
CA PRO A 338 1.04 17.34 25.99
C PRO A 338 1.57 17.87 27.33
N MET A 339 0.71 17.98 28.35
CA MET A 339 1.10 18.43 29.70
C MET A 339 1.94 17.37 30.43
N GLU A 340 1.54 16.11 30.34
CA GLU A 340 2.23 14.99 30.95
C GLU A 340 3.59 14.75 30.29
N PHE A 341 3.63 14.80 28.96
CA PHE A 341 4.87 14.71 28.19
C PHE A 341 5.84 15.85 28.55
N ALA A 342 5.33 17.06 28.80
CA ALA A 342 6.17 18.19 29.21
C ALA A 342 6.77 18.00 30.61
N SER A 343 5.99 17.51 31.57
CA SER A 343 6.49 17.17 32.92
C SER A 343 7.55 16.06 32.85
N PHE A 344 7.30 15.03 32.04
CA PHE A 344 8.27 13.96 31.79
C PHE A 344 9.58 14.50 31.21
N LEU A 345 9.54 15.36 30.19
CA LEU A 345 10.74 15.97 29.60
C LEU A 345 11.55 16.81 30.60
N LYS A 346 10.88 17.54 31.50
CA LYS A 346 11.56 18.30 32.56
C LYS A 346 12.29 17.39 33.54
N ALA A 347 11.65 16.33 34.00
CA ALA A 347 12.26 15.35 34.89
C ALA A 347 13.43 14.62 34.21
N TYR A 348 13.24 14.20 32.96
CA TYR A 348 14.29 13.52 32.19
C TYR A 348 15.51 14.42 31.94
N ALA A 349 15.29 15.70 31.63
CA ALA A 349 16.40 16.66 31.48
C ALA A 349 17.16 16.88 32.80
N ALA A 350 16.47 16.90 33.94
CA ALA A 350 17.11 17.02 35.25
C ALA A 350 17.99 15.81 35.57
N GLU A 351 17.51 14.59 35.31
CA GLU A 351 18.29 13.36 35.52
C GLU A 351 19.50 13.27 34.58
N ILE A 352 19.35 13.62 33.30
CA ILE A 352 20.49 13.69 32.36
C ILE A 352 21.54 14.70 32.84
N THR A 353 21.09 15.88 33.30
CA THR A 353 22.00 16.92 33.78
C THR A 353 22.74 16.47 35.05
N ALA A 354 22.05 15.78 35.96
CA ALA A 354 22.65 15.21 37.16
C ALA A 354 23.66 14.10 36.83
N ALA A 355 23.37 13.24 35.84
CA ALA A 355 24.29 12.19 35.39
C ALA A 355 25.54 12.74 34.68
N CYS A 356 25.46 13.92 34.04
CA CYS A 356 26.58 14.60 33.39
C CYS A 356 27.38 15.52 34.32
N ALA A 357 26.94 15.76 35.57
CA ALA A 357 27.69 16.57 36.51
C ALA A 357 28.97 15.82 36.93
N PRO A 358 30.15 16.47 36.92
CA PRO A 358 31.37 15.85 37.42
C PRO A 358 31.17 15.45 38.88
N PRO A 359 31.71 14.31 39.34
CA PRO A 359 31.67 13.95 40.75
C PRO A 359 32.30 15.08 41.55
N LEU A 360 31.59 15.57 42.58
CA LEU A 360 32.10 16.57 43.50
C LEU A 360 33.36 15.99 44.17
N GLU A 361 34.55 16.33 43.66
CA GLU A 361 35.79 16.19 44.40
C GLU A 361 35.65 17.01 45.68
N SER A 362 35.50 16.30 46.80
CA SER A 362 35.53 16.86 48.14
C SER A 362 36.91 17.49 48.40
N PHE A 363 37.10 18.74 48.01
CA PHE A 363 38.21 19.56 48.47
C PHE A 363 37.99 19.98 49.93
N SER A 364 38.08 19.02 50.86
CA SER A 364 38.40 19.32 52.25
C SER A 364 39.92 19.45 52.37
N LYS A 365 40.48 20.61 52.02
CA LYS A 365 41.83 20.96 52.49
C LYS A 365 41.70 21.47 53.93
N PRO A 366 42.30 20.81 54.94
CA PRO A 366 42.36 21.37 56.27
C PRO A 366 43.25 22.62 56.24
N MET A 367 42.70 23.70 56.78
CA MET A 367 43.36 24.97 57.03
C MET A 367 44.53 24.70 58.01
N LYS A 368 45.76 24.63 57.51
CA LYS A 368 46.95 24.71 58.36
C LYS A 368 47.12 26.16 58.79
N ALA A 369 46.77 26.44 60.04
CA ALA A 369 47.23 27.61 60.75
C ALA A 369 48.75 27.51 60.91
N GLN A 370 49.46 28.55 60.51
CA GLN A 370 50.81 28.84 60.98
C GLN A 370 51.01 30.35 61.01
#